data_AF-A0A0D2EZB1-F1
#
_entry.id   AF-A0A0D2EZB1-F1
#
_cell.length_a   1.000
_cell.length_b   1.000
_cell.length_c   1.000
_cell.angle_alpha   90.00
_cell.angle_beta   90.00
_cell.angle_gamma   90.00
#
_symmetry.space_group_name_H-M   'P 1'
#
loop_
_entity.id
_entity.type
_entity.pdbx_description
1 polymer ?
#
loop_
_entity_poly.entity_id
_entity_poly.type
_entity_poly.pdbx_seq_one_letter_code
_entity_poly.pdbx_strand_id
1 'polypeptide(L)'
;MSAPQDEFQPGSDAIEGVSGADTVQNDYKSRTGQSTIPVQKDEVPVEDPIDAKTADSDEQLARDDTDAIDQSNIIDERTRGASKSYREPGDEEGLPGPDDGTSAVAY
;
A
#
# COMPACT_ATOMS: atom_id res chain seq x y z
N MET A 1 -21.19 -18.37 50.45
CA MET A 1 -20.55 -17.61 49.36
C MET A 1 -19.94 -18.60 48.40
N SER A 2 -20.45 -18.75 47.18
CA SER A 2 -19.74 -19.42 46.09
C SER A 2 -20.26 -18.83 44.79
N ALA A 3 -19.45 -17.99 44.15
CA ALA A 3 -19.76 -17.48 42.82
C ALA A 3 -19.58 -18.61 41.80
N PRO A 4 -20.41 -18.69 40.75
CA PRO A 4 -20.12 -19.57 39.62
C PRO A 4 -18.83 -19.10 38.96
N GLN A 5 -17.89 -20.03 38.78
CA GLN A 5 -16.70 -19.78 37.96
C GLN A 5 -17.16 -19.74 36.50
N ASP A 6 -17.30 -18.54 35.97
CA ASP A 6 -17.47 -18.31 34.55
C ASP A 6 -16.12 -18.58 33.89
N GLU A 7 -15.94 -19.81 33.42
CA GLU A 7 -14.71 -20.26 32.79
C GLU A 7 -14.58 -19.58 31.43
N PHE A 8 -13.63 -18.65 31.31
CA PHE A 8 -13.36 -17.95 30.06
C PHE A 8 -12.96 -18.96 28.97
N GLN A 9 -13.87 -19.23 28.04
CA GLN A 9 -13.57 -19.93 26.81
C GLN A 9 -13.10 -18.88 25.79
N PRO A 10 -11.81 -18.86 25.38
CA PRO A 10 -11.40 -17.98 24.30
C PRO A 10 -12.14 -18.42 23.04
N GLY A 11 -13.10 -17.60 22.60
CA GLY A 11 -13.65 -17.70 21.25
C GLY A 11 -12.53 -17.54 20.23
N SER A 12 -12.74 -18.03 19.01
CA SER A 12 -11.80 -17.87 17.90
C SER A 12 -11.38 -16.42 17.64
N ASP A 13 -12.16 -15.44 18.12
CA ASP A 13 -11.89 -14.01 18.06
C ASP A 13 -10.72 -13.55 18.94
N ALA A 14 -10.30 -14.35 19.93
CA ALA A 14 -9.18 -14.04 20.82
C ALA A 14 -7.83 -14.56 20.32
N ILE A 15 -7.80 -15.27 19.19
CA ILE A 15 -6.57 -15.79 18.61
C ILE A 15 -6.11 -14.81 17.53
N GLU A 16 -5.25 -13.86 17.91
CA GLU A 16 -4.54 -13.02 16.93
C GLU A 16 -3.79 -13.94 15.95
N GLY A 17 -4.23 -13.95 14.69
CA GLY A 17 -3.69 -14.81 13.62
C GLY A 17 -4.57 -16.00 13.22
N VAL A 18 -5.75 -16.20 13.82
CA VAL A 18 -6.74 -17.15 13.26
C VAL A 18 -7.36 -16.52 12.01
N SER A 19 -7.16 -17.19 10.87
CA SER A 19 -7.80 -16.81 9.62
C SER A 19 -9.29 -17.17 9.67
N GLY A 20 -10.13 -16.20 10.02
CA GLY A 20 -11.59 -16.33 9.93
C GLY A 20 -12.08 -16.15 8.48
N ALA A 21 -13.39 -16.37 8.26
CA ALA A 21 -14.04 -16.14 6.96
C ALA A 21 -13.84 -14.71 6.41
N ASP A 22 -13.47 -13.75 7.26
CA ASP A 22 -13.18 -12.36 6.87
C ASP A 22 -11.78 -12.17 6.26
N THR A 23 -10.83 -13.02 6.64
CA THR A 23 -9.41 -12.91 6.22
C THR A 23 -9.05 -13.70 4.96
N VAL A 24 -9.98 -14.51 4.43
CA VAL A 24 -9.80 -15.33 3.21
C VAL A 24 -10.56 -14.77 2.00
N GLN A 25 -11.02 -13.53 2.11
CA GLN A 25 -11.82 -12.89 1.09
C GLN A 25 -10.92 -12.32 -0.01
N ASN A 26 -11.13 -12.80 -1.23
CA ASN A 26 -10.40 -12.33 -2.40
C ASN A 26 -11.18 -11.25 -3.17
N ASP A 27 -12.05 -10.49 -2.49
CA ASP A 27 -12.94 -9.51 -3.11
C ASP A 27 -12.66 -8.10 -2.54
N TYR A 28 -12.22 -7.17 -3.39
CA TYR A 28 -12.09 -5.76 -3.00
C TYR A 28 -13.44 -5.03 -3.05
N LYS A 29 -13.81 -4.31 -1.98
CA LYS A 29 -15.03 -3.49 -1.93
C LYS A 29 -14.77 -2.11 -2.55
N SER A 30 -15.25 -1.88 -3.77
CA SER A 30 -15.25 -0.56 -4.41
C SER A 30 -16.46 0.29 -4.02
N ARG A 31 -16.29 1.62 -4.02
CA ARG A 31 -17.40 2.58 -3.88
C ARG A 31 -18.30 2.57 -5.11
N THR A 32 -19.59 2.88 -4.91
CA THR A 32 -20.56 3.01 -6.00
C THR A 32 -20.12 4.04 -7.03
N GLY A 33 -20.19 3.69 -8.32
CA GLY A 33 -19.78 4.56 -9.44
C GLY A 33 -18.30 4.47 -9.82
N GLN A 34 -17.50 3.64 -9.14
CA GLN A 34 -16.11 3.37 -9.49
C GLN A 34 -15.95 1.95 -10.05
N SER A 35 -15.07 1.77 -11.03
CA SER A 35 -14.72 0.46 -11.55
C SER A 35 -14.10 -0.43 -10.46
N THR A 36 -14.40 -1.72 -10.49
CA THR A 36 -13.77 -2.71 -9.61
C THR A 36 -12.28 -2.83 -9.91
N ILE A 37 -11.46 -2.82 -8.86
CA ILE A 37 -10.02 -3.07 -8.97
C ILE A 37 -9.83 -4.59 -8.91
N PRO A 38 -9.19 -5.22 -9.92
CA PRO A 38 -8.89 -6.64 -9.85
C PRO A 38 -7.88 -6.90 -8.73
N VAL A 39 -8.17 -7.89 -7.91
CA VAL A 39 -7.25 -8.40 -6.89
C VAL A 39 -6.81 -9.81 -7.26
N GLN A 40 -5.55 -10.14 -6.99
CA GLN A 40 -5.09 -11.52 -7.04
C GLN A 40 -5.53 -12.25 -5.78
N LYS A 41 -5.82 -13.55 -5.92
CA LYS A 41 -6.18 -14.37 -4.77
C LYS A 41 -4.92 -14.84 -4.04
N ASP A 42 -5.02 -15.04 -2.74
CA ASP A 42 -3.90 -15.51 -1.93
C ASP A 42 -3.39 -16.90 -2.37
N GLU A 43 -4.27 -17.76 -2.86
CA GLU A 43 -3.89 -19.10 -3.34
C GLU A 43 -3.34 -19.12 -4.77
N VAL A 44 -3.40 -17.99 -5.48
CA VAL A 44 -2.89 -17.91 -6.85
C VAL A 44 -1.38 -17.71 -6.79
N PRO A 45 -0.59 -18.61 -7.41
CA PRO A 45 0.84 -18.43 -7.50
C PRO A 45 1.14 -17.15 -8.29
N VAL A 46 1.98 -16.29 -7.72
CA VAL A 46 2.55 -15.15 -8.43
C VAL A 46 3.88 -15.59 -9.01
N GLU A 47 4.09 -15.31 -10.30
CA GLU A 47 5.38 -15.55 -10.94
C GLU A 47 6.43 -14.63 -10.32
N ASP A 48 7.48 -15.22 -9.77
CA ASP A 48 8.66 -14.49 -9.34
C ASP A 48 9.50 -14.16 -10.59
N PRO A 49 9.74 -12.87 -10.90
CA PRO A 49 10.60 -12.50 -12.01
C PRO A 49 12.06 -12.95 -11.82
N ILE A 50 12.44 -13.38 -10.60
CA ILE A 50 13.79 -13.83 -10.27
C ILE A 50 13.89 -15.34 -10.51
N ASP A 51 14.83 -15.75 -11.38
CA ASP A 51 15.19 -17.16 -11.53
C ASP A 51 16.11 -17.61 -10.39
N ALA A 52 15.54 -18.33 -9.42
CA ALA A 52 16.25 -18.83 -8.24
C ALA A 52 17.50 -19.67 -8.57
N LYS A 53 17.62 -20.26 -9.76
CA LYS A 53 18.79 -21.06 -10.16
C LYS A 53 20.00 -20.20 -10.52
N THR A 54 19.75 -18.97 -10.96
CA THR A 54 20.78 -18.05 -11.46
C THR A 54 20.94 -16.83 -10.57
N ALA A 55 19.97 -16.54 -9.69
CA ALA A 55 20.00 -15.41 -8.78
C ALA A 55 21.22 -15.40 -7.85
N ASP A 56 21.65 -16.56 -7.35
CA ASP A 56 22.81 -16.71 -6.44
C ASP A 56 24.05 -17.22 -7.19
N SER A 57 24.32 -16.65 -8.38
CA SER A 57 25.48 -17.03 -9.19
C SER A 57 26.54 -15.92 -9.20
N ASP A 58 27.81 -16.34 -9.38
CA ASP A 58 28.93 -15.41 -9.54
C ASP A 58 28.71 -14.43 -10.72
N GLU A 59 27.96 -14.86 -11.75
CA GLU A 59 27.61 -14.01 -12.89
C GLU A 59 26.64 -12.88 -12.53
N GLN A 60 25.74 -13.09 -11.57
CA GLN A 60 24.90 -12.00 -11.04
C GLN A 60 25.75 -11.02 -10.23
N LEU A 61 26.61 -11.53 -9.34
CA LEU A 61 27.49 -10.67 -8.53
C LEU A 61 28.37 -9.76 -9.39
N ALA A 62 28.96 -10.28 -10.48
CA ALA A 62 29.78 -9.48 -11.37
C ALA A 62 28.99 -8.39 -12.13
N ARG A 63 27.72 -8.66 -12.45
CA ARG A 63 26.82 -7.66 -13.06
C ARG A 63 26.43 -6.61 -12.03
N ASP A 64 26.04 -7.02 -10.84
CA ASP A 64 25.69 -6.11 -9.74
C ASP A 64 26.86 -5.17 -9.40
N ASP A 65 28.09 -5.68 -9.32
CA ASP A 65 29.29 -4.88 -9.09
C ASP A 65 29.52 -3.84 -10.20
N THR A 66 29.19 -4.18 -11.45
CA THR A 66 29.30 -3.27 -12.59
C THR A 66 28.21 -2.20 -12.54
N ASP A 67 26.97 -2.61 -12.32
CA ASP A 67 25.80 -1.73 -12.31
C ASP A 67 25.81 -0.78 -11.10
N ALA A 68 26.34 -1.22 -9.96
CA ALA A 68 26.47 -0.42 -8.75
C ALA A 68 27.43 0.78 -8.92
N ILE A 69 28.40 0.67 -9.83
CA ILE A 69 29.37 1.73 -10.12
C ILE A 69 28.93 2.58 -11.33
N ASP A 70 27.97 2.10 -12.13
CA ASP A 70 27.49 2.82 -13.30
C ASP A 70 26.66 4.06 -12.92
N GLN A 71 27.29 5.22 -13.09
CA GLN A 71 26.66 6.53 -12.83
C GLN A 71 25.53 6.85 -13.82
N SER A 72 25.45 6.17 -14.97
CA SER A 72 24.36 6.38 -15.93
C SER A 72 23.00 5.92 -15.40
N ASN A 73 23.01 5.03 -14.40
CA ASN A 73 21.81 4.58 -13.68
C ASN A 73 21.35 5.57 -12.59
N ILE A 74 22.14 6.62 -12.31
CA ILE A 74 21.79 7.67 -11.34
C ILE A 74 21.08 8.81 -12.05
N ILE A 75 19.96 9.26 -11.48
CA ILE A 75 19.31 10.50 -11.94
C ILE A 75 20.19 11.71 -11.60
N ASP A 76 20.54 12.51 -12.62
CA ASP A 76 21.45 13.66 -12.48
C ASP A 76 20.91 14.75 -11.55
N GLU A 77 19.58 14.91 -11.48
CA GLU A 77 18.94 15.97 -10.73
C GLU A 77 17.73 15.49 -9.92
N ARG A 78 17.35 16.30 -8.93
CA ARG A 78 16.10 16.07 -8.18
C ARG A 78 14.92 16.25 -9.14
N THR A 79 14.20 15.16 -9.42
CA THR A 79 12.97 15.17 -10.24
C THR A 79 11.86 16.10 -9.73
N ARG A 80 11.95 16.55 -8.47
CA ARG A 80 11.14 17.66 -7.94
C ARG A 80 11.92 18.97 -8.05
N GLY A 81 11.87 19.58 -9.22
CA GLY A 81 12.38 20.93 -9.47
C GLY A 81 11.64 21.96 -8.62
N ALA A 82 12.34 22.53 -7.64
CA ALA A 82 12.13 23.83 -6.98
C ALA A 82 12.64 23.76 -5.54
N SER A 83 13.37 24.80 -5.09
CA SER A 83 13.39 25.16 -3.68
C SER A 83 11.95 25.48 -3.25
N LYS A 84 11.33 24.61 -2.46
CA LYS A 84 9.99 24.86 -1.94
C LYS A 84 10.12 25.83 -0.76
N SER A 85 9.66 27.05 -0.94
CA SER A 85 9.30 27.93 0.18
C SER A 85 7.93 27.52 0.66
N TYR A 86 7.87 26.65 1.67
CA TYR A 86 6.60 26.25 2.26
C TYR A 86 5.99 27.46 2.99
N ARG A 87 4.85 27.94 2.49
CA ARG A 87 3.96 28.87 3.18
C ARG A 87 2.61 28.19 3.29
N GLU A 88 1.93 28.41 4.41
CA GLU A 88 0.54 27.97 4.56
C GLU A 88 -0.33 28.63 3.47
N PRO A 89 -1.18 27.86 2.78
CA PRO A 89 -2.13 28.43 1.82
C PRO A 89 -3.09 29.37 2.55
N GLY A 90 -3.46 30.48 1.92
CA GLY A 90 -4.50 31.37 2.45
C GLY A 90 -5.87 30.70 2.50
N ASP A 91 -6.80 31.28 3.26
CA ASP A 91 -8.16 30.74 3.45
C ASP A 91 -8.93 30.48 2.14
N GLU A 92 -8.56 31.18 1.06
CA GLU A 92 -9.17 31.09 -0.27
C GLU A 92 -8.25 30.40 -1.30
N GLU A 93 -7.02 30.05 -0.93
CA GLU A 93 -6.03 29.47 -1.84
C GLU A 93 -6.26 27.97 -2.02
N GLY A 94 -6.66 27.57 -3.23
CA GLY A 94 -6.97 26.17 -3.57
C GLY A 94 -8.43 25.77 -3.32
N LEU A 95 -9.26 26.70 -2.84
CA LEU A 95 -10.71 26.54 -2.85
C LEU A 95 -11.27 26.92 -4.24
N PRO A 96 -12.33 26.24 -4.71
CA PRO A 96 -13.03 26.65 -5.92
C PRO A 96 -13.59 28.07 -5.76
N GLY A 97 -13.55 28.86 -6.83
CA GLY A 97 -14.04 30.24 -6.82
C GLY A 97 -15.55 30.32 -6.56
N PRO A 98 -16.06 31.48 -6.11
CA PRO A 98 -17.48 31.67 -5.81
C PRO A 98 -18.40 31.42 -7.01
N ASP A 99 -17.87 31.56 -8.24
CA ASP A 99 -18.60 31.32 -9.50
C ASP A 99 -18.56 29.85 -9.97
N ASP A 100 -17.74 28.99 -9.33
CA ASP A 100 -17.57 27.57 -9.71
C ASP A 100 -18.67 26.67 -9.14
N GLY A 101 -19.52 27.20 -8.23
CA GLY A 101 -20.71 26.51 -7.74
C GLY A 101 -20.47 25.22 -6.93
N THR A 102 -19.21 24.85 -6.69
CA THR A 102 -18.80 23.66 -5.95
C THR A 102 -18.64 23.98 -4.45
N SER A 103 -19.75 24.31 -3.79
CA SER A 103 -19.76 24.42 -2.32
C SER A 103 -19.64 23.01 -1.73
N ALA A 104 -18.66 22.77 -0.85
CA ALA A 104 -18.67 21.60 0.01
C ALA A 104 -19.87 21.71 0.97
N VAL A 105 -20.94 20.97 0.71
CA VAL A 105 -22.06 20.86 1.63
C VAL A 105 -21.59 20.05 2.84
N ALA A 106 -21.26 20.74 3.93
CA ALA A 106 -21.08 20.14 5.24
C ALA A 106 -22.32 20.45 6.10
N TYR A 107 -23.10 19.39 6.30
CA TYR A 107 -24.24 19.18 7.23
C TYR A 107 -25.53 19.99 7.04
#